data_AF-A0A528CZY3-F1
#
_entry.id   AF-A0A528CZY3-F1
#
_cell.length_a   1.000
_cell.length_b   1.000
_cell.length_c   1.000
_cell.angle_alpha   90.00
_cell.angle_beta   90.00
_cell.angle_gamma   90.00
#
_symmetry.space_group_name_H-M   'P 1'
#
loop_
_entity.id
_entity.type
_entity.pdbx_description
1 polymer ?
#
loop_
_entity_poly.entity_id
_entity_poly.type
_entity_poly.pdbx_seq_one_letter_code
_entity_poly.pdbx_strand_id
1 'polypeptide(L)'
;NTHSVRELVAAGAGLSIFPCFVGDSDPRLVRVAQPVPELETDQWIVTHHEERHSPPVRKVADRIAALMRAQQPLFRGETPIR
;
A
#
# COMPACT_ATOMS: atom_id res chain seq x y z
N ASN A 1 14.37 12.39 -4.13
CA ASN A 1 15.51 11.47 -4.26
C ASN A 1 15.13 10.08 -3.72
N THR A 2 13.96 9.56 -4.10
CA THR A 2 13.29 8.42 -3.41
C THR A 2 13.28 7.14 -4.25
N HIS A 3 13.90 7.16 -5.44
CA HIS A 3 14.06 6.00 -6.30
C HIS A 3 15.24 5.10 -5.90
N SER A 4 16.01 5.45 -4.87
CA SER A 4 17.31 4.81 -4.63
C SER A 4 17.21 3.42 -4.02
N VAL A 5 16.39 3.22 -2.98
CA VAL A 5 16.44 1.96 -2.21
C VAL A 5 15.92 0.77 -3.02
N ARG A 6 14.78 0.91 -3.71
CA ARG A 6 14.22 -0.19 -4.52
C ARG A 6 15.15 -0.57 -5.68
N GLU A 7 15.71 0.41 -6.38
CA GLU A 7 16.64 0.15 -7.48
C GLU A 7 17.96 -0.45 -6.98
N LEU A 8 18.49 -0.02 -5.83
CA LEU A 8 19.68 -0.61 -5.22
C LEU A 8 19.44 -2.08 -4.84
N VAL A 9 18.31 -2.39 -4.23
CA VAL A 9 17.94 -3.78 -3.90
C VAL A 9 17.75 -4.60 -5.18
N ALA A 10 17.08 -4.06 -6.20
CA ALA A 10 16.90 -4.73 -7.50
C ALA A 10 18.22 -4.95 -8.24
N ALA A 11 19.23 -4.10 -8.00
CA ALA A 11 20.60 -4.27 -8.48
C ALA A 11 21.46 -5.21 -7.61
N GLY A 12 20.89 -5.82 -6.56
CA GLY A 12 21.57 -6.78 -5.69
C GLY A 12 22.42 -6.16 -4.58
N ALA A 13 22.26 -4.86 -4.28
CA ALA A 13 23.08 -4.17 -3.29
C ALA A 13 22.68 -4.44 -1.82
N GLY A 14 21.65 -5.27 -1.57
CA GLY A 14 21.24 -5.66 -0.22
C GLY A 14 19.76 -6.04 -0.12
N LEU A 15 19.23 -6.02 1.11
CA LEU A 15 17.82 -6.26 1.43
C LEU A 15 17.19 -4.98 2.02
N SER A 16 15.89 -4.81 1.84
CA SER A 16 15.13 -3.73 2.46
C SER A 16 13.68 -4.14 2.71
N ILE A 17 12.96 -3.31 3.46
CA ILE A 17 11.53 -3.47 3.74
C ILE A 17 10.76 -2.55 2.79
N PHE A 18 9.75 -3.12 2.14
CA PHE A 18 8.82 -2.39 1.30
C PHE A 18 7.39 -2.70 1.73
N PRO A 19 6.43 -1.79 1.50
CA PRO A 19 5.04 -2.20 1.41
C PRO A 19 4.92 -3.34 0.39
N CYS A 20 4.19 -4.40 0.75
CA CYS A 20 4.12 -5.64 -0.05
C CYS A 20 3.79 -5.37 -1.53
N PHE A 21 2.77 -4.56 -1.80
CA PHE A 21 2.36 -4.21 -3.16
C PHE A 21 3.42 -3.40 -3.95
N VAL A 22 4.32 -2.68 -3.28
CA VAL A 22 5.43 -1.94 -3.92
C VAL A 22 6.57 -2.88 -4.28
N GLY A 23 6.92 -3.81 -3.39
CA GLY A 23 7.93 -4.83 -3.65
C GLY A 23 7.49 -5.78 -4.76
N ASP A 24 6.27 -6.32 -4.67
CA ASP A 24 5.71 -7.28 -5.63
C ASP A 24 5.52 -6.71 -7.03
N SER A 25 5.38 -5.38 -7.16
CA SER A 25 5.26 -4.71 -8.45
C SER A 25 6.54 -4.75 -9.30
N ASP A 26 7.69 -5.06 -8.70
CA ASP A 26 8.97 -5.12 -9.40
C ASP A 26 9.39 -6.59 -9.57
N PRO A 27 9.34 -7.15 -10.80
CA PRO A 27 9.67 -8.55 -11.04
C PRO A 27 11.15 -8.89 -10.80
N ARG A 28 12.02 -7.89 -10.60
CA ARG A 28 13.43 -8.09 -10.21
C ARG A 28 13.58 -8.39 -8.72
N LEU A 29 12.53 -8.19 -7.93
CA LEU A 29 12.52 -8.40 -6.49
C LEU A 29 11.77 -9.68 -6.12
N VAL A 30 12.15 -10.25 -4.98
CA VAL A 30 11.47 -11.39 -4.36
C VAL A 30 11.32 -11.16 -2.86
N ARG A 31 10.20 -11.59 -2.30
CA ARG A 31 10.01 -11.58 -0.84
C ARG A 31 10.89 -12.66 -0.20
N VAL A 32 11.74 -12.26 0.73
CA VAL A 32 12.64 -13.18 1.46
C VAL A 32 12.17 -13.51 2.88
N ALA A 33 11.09 -12.86 3.34
CA ALA A 33 10.49 -13.05 4.65
C ALA A 33 8.97 -12.82 4.60
N GLN A 34 8.27 -13.27 5.64
CA GLN A 34 6.84 -12.97 5.84
C GLN A 34 6.64 -11.47 6.15
N PRO A 35 5.44 -10.91 5.91
CA PRO A 35 5.10 -9.57 6.38
C PRO A 35 5.42 -9.39 7.88
N VAL A 36 5.96 -8.23 8.24
CA VAL A 36 6.36 -7.91 9.62
C VAL A 36 5.13 -7.35 10.36
N PRO A 37 4.56 -8.07 11.35
CA PRO A 37 3.32 -7.64 12.01
C PRO A 37 3.41 -6.25 12.65
N GLU A 38 4.58 -5.89 13.19
CA GLU A 38 4.84 -4.60 13.83
C GLU A 38 4.86 -3.42 12.84
N LEU A 39 4.93 -3.70 11.54
CA LEU A 39 4.89 -2.70 10.48
C LEU A 39 3.53 -2.64 9.75
N GLU A 40 2.54 -3.38 10.25
CA GLU A 40 1.16 -3.21 9.80
C GLU A 40 0.66 -1.82 10.16
N THR A 41 -0.11 -1.22 9.24
CA THR A 41 -0.62 0.14 9.39
C THR A 41 -2.06 0.23 8.93
N ASP A 42 -2.87 0.95 9.71
CA ASP A 42 -4.24 1.27 9.35
C ASP A 42 -4.28 2.38 8.29
N GLN A 43 -5.13 2.19 7.29
CA GLN A 43 -5.39 3.20 6.27
C GLN A 43 -6.65 3.98 6.60
N TRP A 44 -6.54 5.31 6.53
CA TRP A 44 -7.61 6.23 6.91
C TRP A 44 -8.01 7.13 5.74
N ILE A 45 -9.30 7.38 5.60
CA ILE A 45 -9.80 8.47 4.75
C ILE A 45 -10.06 9.65 5.65
N VAL A 46 -9.31 10.73 5.43
CA VAL A 46 -9.42 11.96 6.23
C VAL A 46 -10.15 13.02 5.41
N THR A 47 -11.18 13.61 6.00
CA THR A 47 -11.97 14.70 5.41
C THR A 47 -12.06 15.86 6.38
N HIS A 48 -12.17 17.10 5.87
CA HIS A 48 -12.38 18.26 6.73
C HIS A 48 -13.65 18.12 7.57
N HIS A 49 -13.62 18.59 8.83
CA HIS A 49 -14.71 18.41 9.78
C HIS A 49 -16.04 18.95 9.22
N GLU A 50 -16.04 20.16 8.68
CA GLU A 50 -17.25 20.83 8.20
C GLU A 50 -17.85 20.17 6.96
N GLU A 51 -17.00 19.61 6.09
CA GLU A 51 -17.42 19.10 4.79
C GLU A 51 -17.75 17.61 4.80
N ARG A 52 -17.40 16.87 5.86
CA ARG A 52 -17.55 15.39 5.93
C ARG A 52 -18.98 14.88 5.70
N HIS A 53 -19.97 15.73 5.92
CA HIS A 53 -21.39 15.42 5.75
C HIS A 53 -21.96 15.87 4.40
N SER A 54 -21.18 16.60 3.60
CA SER A 54 -21.59 17.03 2.27
C SER A 54 -21.81 15.81 1.35
N PRO A 55 -22.95 15.69 0.65
CA PRO A 55 -23.25 14.50 -0.14
C PRO A 55 -22.17 14.13 -1.19
N PRO A 56 -21.57 15.08 -1.93
CA PRO A 56 -20.46 14.78 -2.83
C PRO A 56 -19.22 14.21 -2.11
N VAL A 57 -18.85 14.78 -0.96
CA VAL A 57 -17.69 14.33 -0.16
C VAL A 57 -17.93 12.91 0.34
N ARG A 58 -19.10 12.67 0.93
CA ARG A 58 -19.48 11.34 1.42
C ARG A 58 -19.49 10.30 0.31
N LYS A 59 -20.04 10.64 -0.86
CA LYS A 59 -20.08 9.74 -2.03
C LYS A 59 -18.69 9.33 -2.50
N VAL A 60 -17.73 10.25 -2.52
CA VAL A 60 -16.34 9.94 -2.90
C VAL A 60 -15.66 9.10 -1.81
N ALA A 61 -15.80 9.48 -0.54
CA ALA A 61 -15.23 8.73 0.58
C ALA A 61 -15.74 7.28 0.62
N ASP A 62 -17.05 7.06 0.45
CA ASP A 62 -17.65 5.73 0.44
C ASP A 62 -17.13 4.87 -0.74
N ARG A 63 -16.94 5.49 -1.92
CA ARG A 63 -16.37 4.80 -3.10
C ARG A 63 -14.90 4.42 -2.90
N ILE A 64 -14.09 5.32 -2.36
CA ILE A 64 -12.67 5.02 -2.05
C ILE A 64 -12.62 3.91 -1.00
N ALA A 65 -13.43 4.00 0.06
CA ALA A 65 -13.48 2.98 1.10
C ALA A 65 -13.90 1.61 0.56
N ALA A 66 -14.87 1.56 -0.35
CA ALA A 66 -15.29 0.34 -1.01
C ALA A 66 -14.16 -0.25 -1.89
N LEU A 67 -13.45 0.59 -2.64
CA LEU A 67 -12.31 0.16 -3.45
C LEU A 67 -11.18 -0.39 -2.58
N MET A 68 -10.80 0.32 -1.52
CA MET A 68 -9.75 -0.12 -0.59
C MET A 68 -10.11 -1.44 0.09
N ARG A 69 -11.38 -1.63 0.49
CA ARG A 69 -11.86 -2.92 1.02
C ARG A 69 -11.80 -4.04 -0.01
N ALA A 70 -12.19 -3.78 -1.26
CA ALA A 70 -12.11 -4.78 -2.32
C ALA A 70 -10.66 -5.17 -2.68
N GLN A 71 -9.69 -4.29 -2.40
CA GLN A 71 -8.27 -4.51 -2.65
C GLN A 71 -7.49 -4.83 -1.35
N GLN A 72 -8.16 -5.11 -0.23
CA GLN A 72 -7.52 -5.44 1.03
C GLN A 72 -6.45 -6.55 0.91
N PRO A 73 -6.70 -7.67 0.19
CA PRO A 73 -5.69 -8.72 0.04
C PRO A 73 -4.38 -8.22 -0.59
N LEU A 74 -4.44 -7.24 -1.50
CA LEU A 74 -3.25 -6.63 -2.11
C LEU A 74 -2.46 -5.82 -1.06
N PHE A 75 -3.13 -4.94 -0.32
CA PHE A 75 -2.48 -4.07 0.66
C PHE A 75 -1.96 -4.83 1.89
N ARG A 76 -2.64 -5.91 2.28
CA ARG A 76 -2.21 -6.84 3.34
C ARG A 76 -1.08 -7.78 2.89
N GLY A 77 -0.73 -7.76 1.60
CA GLY A 77 0.32 -8.60 1.05
C GLY A 77 -0.07 -10.07 0.90
N GLU A 78 -1.37 -10.38 0.90
CA GLU A 78 -1.94 -11.71 0.73
C GLU A 78 -1.99 -12.12 -0.76
N THR A 79 -2.04 -11.14 -1.68
CA THR A 79 -1.97 -11.36 -3.13
C THR A 79 -1.06 -10.33 -3.80
N PRO A 80 -0.22 -10.70 -4.79
CA PRO A 80 0.61 -9.75 -5.52
C PRO A 80 -0.22 -8.89 -6.46
N ILE A 81 0.34 -7.75 -6.86
CA ILE A 81 -0.25 -6.93 -7.94
C ILE A 81 -0.18 -7.74 -9.24
N ARG A 82 -1.29 -7.82 -9.98
CA ARG A 82 -1.30 -8.42 -11.31
C ARG A 82 -0.74 -7.47 -12.35
#